data_AF-A0A2V7EFG4-F1
#
_entry.id   AF-A0A2V7EFG4-F1
#
_cell.length_a   1.000
_cell.length_b   1.000
_cell.length_c   1.000
_cell.angle_alpha   90.00
_cell.angle_beta   90.00
_cell.angle_gamma   90.00
#
_symmetry.space_group_name_H-M   'P 1'
#
loop_
_entity.id
_entity.type
_entity.pdbx_description
1 polymer ?
#
loop_
_entity_poly.entity_id
_entity_poly.type
_entity_poly.pdbx_seq_one_letter_code
_entity_poly.pdbx_strand_id
1 'polypeptide(L)'
;ELGTKARDDDIVRRTRGLFREAAAATLAQLGYENDPRLRGAARRILERTVTYLNSPLGEKPWMRVGNTHVLAPESAPPSIFTLTMLAHMPIFRHEHFSGVERIYDWITQPLPRQEAVQLFGKKMVPQPHLVMGDVLPHRNAVDADIPFALLWLETMARLNFLRRNDGWIKLYERFVDDRDRNGIWHPHKGTDRPTTTNPWAWSIFPLDDGAGAESKWTDVTFRIGLIGKLVGREIELI
;
A
#
# COMPACT_ATOMS: atom_id res chain seq x y z
N GLU A 1 -22.67 -2.31 32.20
CA GLU A 1 -22.92 -3.38 31.20
C GLU A 1 -23.02 -2.84 29.76
N LEU A 2 -23.74 -1.75 29.50
CA LEU A 2 -23.84 -1.12 28.16
C LEU A 2 -22.48 -0.71 27.55
N GLY A 3 -21.54 -0.20 28.35
CA GLY A 3 -20.21 0.23 27.87
C GLY A 3 -19.26 -0.91 27.49
N THR A 4 -19.43 -2.12 28.04
CA THR A 4 -18.64 -3.29 27.68
C THR A 4 -19.12 -3.89 26.36
N LYS A 5 -20.46 -3.94 26.17
CA LYS A 5 -21.09 -4.44 24.94
C LYS A 5 -20.77 -3.55 23.73
N ALA A 6 -20.87 -2.23 23.88
CA ALA A 6 -20.51 -1.27 22.82
C ALA A 6 -19.02 -1.38 22.39
N ARG A 7 -18.11 -1.67 23.34
CA ARG A 7 -16.67 -1.82 23.07
C ARG A 7 -16.37 -3.06 22.22
N ASP A 8 -17.00 -4.18 22.52
CA ASP A 8 -16.84 -5.40 21.73
C ASP A 8 -17.47 -5.23 20.34
N ASP A 9 -18.59 -4.52 20.26
CA ASP A 9 -19.25 -4.19 18.98
C ASP A 9 -18.35 -3.35 18.06
N ASP A 10 -17.58 -2.41 18.59
CA ASP A 10 -16.66 -1.59 17.78
C ASP A 10 -15.47 -2.39 17.24
N ILE A 11 -14.89 -3.28 18.06
CA ILE A 11 -13.82 -4.19 17.61
C ILE A 11 -14.34 -5.14 16.54
N VAL A 12 -15.54 -5.71 16.74
CA VAL A 12 -16.19 -6.59 15.76
C VAL A 12 -16.48 -5.83 14.47
N ARG A 13 -17.05 -4.62 14.56
CA ARG A 13 -17.34 -3.78 13.40
C ARG A 13 -16.06 -3.45 12.63
N ARG A 14 -14.99 -3.06 13.32
CA ARG A 14 -13.69 -2.76 12.72
C ARG A 14 -13.10 -3.98 12.02
N THR A 15 -13.03 -5.11 12.72
CA THR A 15 -12.47 -6.37 12.19
C THR A 15 -13.22 -6.81 10.94
N ARG A 16 -14.56 -6.75 10.96
CA ARG A 16 -15.38 -7.02 9.76
C ARG A 16 -15.15 -6.02 8.64
N GLY A 17 -14.89 -4.75 8.97
CA GLY A 17 -14.48 -3.73 8.00
C GLY A 17 -13.17 -4.09 7.31
N LEU A 18 -12.16 -4.50 8.09
CA LEU A 18 -10.87 -4.93 7.58
C LEU A 18 -10.98 -6.14 6.65
N PHE A 19 -11.72 -7.18 7.05
CA PHE A 19 -11.94 -8.35 6.20
C PHE A 19 -12.65 -7.99 4.88
N ARG A 20 -13.59 -7.04 4.91
CA ARG A 20 -14.24 -6.57 3.68
C ARG A 20 -13.30 -5.78 2.78
N GLU A 21 -12.43 -4.95 3.33
CA GLU A 21 -11.38 -4.27 2.57
C GLU A 21 -10.42 -5.26 1.92
N ALA A 22 -9.94 -6.24 2.69
CA ALA A 22 -9.06 -7.29 2.17
C ALA A 22 -9.73 -8.12 1.06
N ALA A 23 -10.98 -8.56 1.28
CA ALA A 23 -11.74 -9.29 0.27
C ALA A 23 -11.99 -8.45 -1.00
N ALA A 24 -12.28 -7.15 -0.85
CA ALA A 24 -12.44 -6.25 -1.98
C ALA A 24 -11.14 -6.09 -2.77
N ALA A 25 -10.00 -5.96 -2.07
CA ALA A 25 -8.68 -5.91 -2.69
C ALA A 25 -8.38 -7.19 -3.49
N THR A 26 -8.65 -8.37 -2.92
CA THR A 26 -8.46 -9.65 -3.61
C THR A 26 -9.36 -9.78 -4.84
N LEU A 27 -10.65 -9.45 -4.72
CA LEU A 27 -11.57 -9.50 -5.87
C LEU A 27 -11.18 -8.52 -6.98
N ALA A 28 -10.71 -7.33 -6.61
CA ALA A 28 -10.17 -6.36 -7.55
C ALA A 28 -8.93 -6.93 -8.29
N GLN A 29 -7.99 -7.51 -7.55
CA GLN A 29 -6.80 -8.16 -8.15
C GLN A 29 -7.14 -9.27 -9.13
N LEU A 30 -8.22 -10.02 -8.88
CA LEU A 30 -8.74 -11.07 -9.76
C LEU A 30 -9.50 -10.52 -10.99
N GLY A 31 -9.65 -9.20 -11.13
CA GLY A 31 -10.30 -8.57 -12.28
C GLY A 31 -11.82 -8.44 -12.19
N TYR A 32 -12.42 -8.65 -11.02
CA TYR A 32 -13.88 -8.53 -10.83
C TYR A 32 -14.38 -7.08 -10.68
N GLU A 33 -13.70 -6.09 -11.26
CA GLU A 33 -14.05 -4.66 -11.14
C GLU A 33 -15.52 -4.35 -11.55
N ASN A 34 -16.03 -5.09 -12.53
CA ASN A 34 -17.41 -4.91 -13.02
C ASN A 34 -18.47 -5.58 -12.13
N ASP A 35 -18.09 -6.35 -11.11
CA ASP A 35 -19.05 -6.95 -10.17
C ASP A 35 -19.70 -5.84 -9.33
N PRO A 36 -21.04 -5.68 -9.39
CA PRO A 36 -21.76 -4.66 -8.62
C PRO A 36 -21.53 -4.75 -7.11
N ARG A 37 -21.28 -5.94 -6.57
CA ARG A 37 -21.00 -6.17 -5.15
C ARG A 37 -19.64 -5.61 -4.76
N LEU A 38 -18.62 -5.83 -5.60
CA LEU A 38 -17.30 -5.25 -5.41
C LEU A 38 -17.38 -3.73 -5.53
N ARG A 39 -18.03 -3.19 -6.57
CA ARG A 39 -18.19 -1.74 -6.75
C ARG A 39 -18.90 -1.09 -5.56
N GLY A 40 -19.98 -1.71 -5.08
CA GLY A 40 -20.69 -1.23 -3.89
C GLY A 40 -19.84 -1.28 -2.62
N ALA A 41 -18.98 -2.29 -2.47
CA ALA A 41 -18.03 -2.36 -1.36
C ALA A 41 -16.93 -1.30 -1.48
N ALA A 42 -16.33 -1.16 -2.67
CA ALA A 42 -15.29 -0.19 -2.97
C ALA A 42 -15.76 1.25 -2.72
N ARG A 43 -16.99 1.58 -3.14
CA ARG A 43 -17.64 2.86 -2.86
C ARG A 43 -17.73 3.16 -1.38
N ARG A 44 -18.24 2.23 -0.57
CA ARG A 44 -18.33 2.42 0.89
C ARG A 44 -16.97 2.54 1.57
N ILE A 45 -15.98 1.78 1.11
CA ILE A 45 -14.60 1.86 1.62
C ILE A 45 -14.04 3.25 1.31
N LEU A 46 -14.11 3.69 0.04
CA LEU A 46 -13.60 4.98 -0.39
C LEU A 46 -14.32 6.14 0.30
N GLU A 47 -15.66 6.12 0.38
CA GLU A 47 -16.46 7.14 1.07
C GLU A 47 -16.04 7.28 2.54
N ARG A 48 -15.84 6.17 3.25
CA ARG A 48 -15.39 6.19 4.65
C ARG A 48 -13.97 6.76 4.76
N THR A 49 -13.06 6.36 3.88
CA THR A 49 -11.69 6.88 3.85
C THR A 49 -11.69 8.39 3.58
N VAL A 50 -12.38 8.85 2.55
CA VAL A 50 -12.45 10.28 2.19
C VAL A 50 -13.14 11.09 3.30
N THR A 51 -14.20 10.56 3.91
CA THR A 51 -14.87 11.22 5.05
C THR A 51 -13.89 11.42 6.20
N TYR A 52 -13.09 10.40 6.53
CA TYR A 52 -12.04 10.52 7.54
C TYR A 52 -10.98 11.56 7.13
N LEU A 53 -10.47 11.50 5.90
CA LEU A 53 -9.43 12.42 5.41
C LEU A 53 -9.89 13.89 5.39
N ASN A 54 -11.19 14.14 5.30
CA ASN A 54 -11.80 15.47 5.33
C ASN A 54 -12.29 15.88 6.74
N SER A 55 -12.15 15.00 7.73
CA SER A 55 -12.56 15.28 9.10
C SER A 55 -11.42 15.91 9.90
N PRO A 56 -11.71 16.49 11.09
CA PRO A 56 -10.67 16.94 12.02
C PRO A 56 -9.67 15.84 12.42
N LEU A 57 -10.10 14.56 12.38
CA LEU A 57 -9.21 13.42 12.62
C LEU A 57 -8.26 13.17 11.45
N GLY A 58 -8.59 13.59 10.23
CA GLY A 58 -7.64 13.62 9.13
C GLY A 58 -6.51 14.62 9.41
N GLU A 59 -6.85 15.83 9.85
CA GLU A 59 -5.84 16.86 10.13
C GLU A 59 -5.00 16.54 11.37
N LYS A 60 -5.62 15.99 12.41
CA LYS A 60 -4.98 15.62 13.69
C LYS A 60 -5.33 14.17 14.05
N PRO A 61 -4.67 13.19 13.43
CA PRO A 61 -5.02 11.77 13.55
C PRO A 61 -4.75 11.19 14.94
N TRP A 62 -3.82 11.78 15.69
CA TRP A 62 -3.33 11.24 16.94
C TRP A 62 -4.03 11.86 18.14
N MET A 63 -4.64 11.04 18.97
CA MET A 63 -5.10 11.40 20.31
C MET A 63 -4.14 10.84 21.37
N ARG A 64 -3.89 11.61 22.42
CA ARG A 64 -3.03 11.17 23.53
C ARG A 64 -3.86 10.41 24.57
N VAL A 65 -3.46 9.19 24.89
CA VAL A 65 -4.08 8.35 25.92
C VAL A 65 -2.99 7.81 26.84
N GLY A 66 -2.93 8.36 28.06
CA GLY A 66 -1.80 8.14 28.96
C GLY A 66 -0.49 8.64 28.35
N ASN A 67 0.48 7.73 28.18
CA ASN A 67 1.78 8.06 27.58
C ASN A 67 1.89 7.68 26.10
N THR A 68 0.81 7.20 25.49
CA THR A 68 0.81 6.70 24.10
C THR A 68 -0.07 7.58 23.22
N HIS A 69 0.33 7.76 21.96
CA HIS A 69 -0.51 8.37 20.93
C HIS A 69 -1.21 7.26 20.15
N VAL A 70 -2.52 7.37 20.02
CA VAL A 70 -3.37 6.36 19.37
C VAL A 70 -4.31 7.04 18.39
N LEU A 71 -4.84 6.26 17.45
CA LEU A 71 -5.90 6.65 16.56
C LEU A 71 -7.25 6.45 17.25
N ALA A 72 -8.19 7.36 17.00
CA ALA A 72 -9.56 7.25 17.47
C ALA A 72 -10.25 6.00 16.87
N PRO A 73 -11.21 5.36 17.58
CA PRO A 73 -11.90 4.15 17.11
C PRO A 73 -12.54 4.29 15.72
N GLU A 74 -13.06 5.48 15.40
CA GLU A 74 -13.71 5.85 14.16
C GLU A 74 -12.73 6.20 13.03
N SER A 75 -11.43 6.23 13.31
CA SER A 75 -10.41 6.57 12.32
C SER A 75 -10.40 5.57 11.17
N ALA A 76 -10.39 6.07 9.95
CA ALA A 76 -10.38 5.25 8.74
C ALA A 76 -9.39 5.80 7.69
N PRO A 77 -8.09 5.93 8.02
CA PRO A 77 -7.08 6.25 7.02
C PRO A 77 -7.02 5.14 5.95
N PRO A 78 -6.48 5.44 4.75
CA PRO A 78 -6.30 4.44 3.71
C PRO A 78 -5.44 3.29 4.24
N SER A 79 -5.84 2.06 3.90
CA SER A 79 -5.08 0.83 4.18
C SER A 79 -4.35 0.35 2.93
N ILE A 80 -3.35 -0.53 3.09
CA ILE A 80 -2.75 -1.26 1.96
C ILE A 80 -3.84 -1.94 1.12
N PHE A 81 -4.85 -2.54 1.74
CA PHE A 81 -5.98 -3.13 1.03
C PHE A 81 -6.78 -2.11 0.22
N THR A 82 -7.02 -0.90 0.77
CA THR A 82 -7.70 0.17 0.04
C THR A 82 -6.89 0.59 -1.18
N LEU A 83 -5.58 0.76 -1.04
CA LEU A 83 -4.69 1.12 -2.14
C LEU A 83 -4.62 0.01 -3.20
N THR A 84 -4.50 -1.25 -2.78
CA THR A 84 -4.52 -2.42 -3.68
C THR A 84 -5.84 -2.55 -4.43
N MET A 85 -6.96 -2.40 -3.75
CA MET A 85 -8.29 -2.42 -4.37
C MET A 85 -8.37 -1.34 -5.47
N LEU A 86 -8.03 -0.09 -5.14
CA LEU A 86 -8.05 1.01 -6.10
C LEU A 86 -7.05 0.78 -7.24
N ALA A 87 -5.85 0.26 -6.95
CA ALA A 87 -4.81 -0.04 -7.94
C ALA A 87 -5.30 -0.98 -9.05
N HIS A 88 -6.22 -1.88 -8.73
CA HIS A 88 -6.79 -2.85 -9.66
C HIS A 88 -8.21 -2.52 -10.15
N MET A 89 -8.72 -1.32 -9.88
CA MET A 89 -10.03 -0.85 -10.37
C MET A 89 -9.90 0.49 -11.13
N PRO A 90 -9.27 0.50 -12.33
CA PRO A 90 -9.01 1.72 -13.07
C PRO A 90 -10.26 2.52 -13.48
N ILE A 91 -11.35 1.85 -13.86
CA ILE A 91 -12.60 2.51 -14.26
C ILE A 91 -13.24 3.18 -13.03
N PHE A 92 -13.30 2.46 -11.91
CA PHE A 92 -13.80 2.97 -10.64
C PHE A 92 -13.01 4.20 -10.16
N ARG A 93 -11.67 4.17 -10.26
CA ARG A 93 -10.85 5.33 -9.93
C ARG A 93 -11.18 6.55 -10.79
N HIS A 94 -11.41 6.34 -12.08
CA HIS A 94 -11.77 7.42 -13.00
C HIS A 94 -13.10 8.08 -12.59
N GLU A 95 -14.10 7.27 -12.23
CA GLU A 95 -15.40 7.75 -11.71
C GLU A 95 -15.28 8.48 -10.37
N HIS A 96 -14.28 8.12 -9.55
CA HIS A 96 -14.08 8.64 -8.20
C HIS A 96 -12.79 9.44 -8.03
N PHE A 97 -12.38 10.16 -9.09
CA PHE A 97 -11.10 10.86 -9.16
C PHE A 97 -10.82 11.75 -7.93
N SER A 98 -11.75 12.60 -7.50
CA SER A 98 -11.54 13.51 -6.37
C SER A 98 -11.22 12.79 -5.05
N GLY A 99 -11.81 11.61 -4.82
CA GLY A 99 -11.51 10.80 -3.64
C GLY A 99 -10.12 10.16 -3.71
N VAL A 100 -9.72 9.75 -4.92
CA VAL A 100 -8.38 9.20 -5.19
C VAL A 100 -7.31 10.27 -5.03
N GLU A 101 -7.56 11.50 -5.49
CA GLU A 101 -6.68 12.65 -5.26
C GLU A 101 -6.49 12.95 -3.78
N ARG A 102 -7.56 12.90 -2.98
CA ARG A 102 -7.45 13.08 -1.53
C ARG A 102 -6.58 12.02 -0.87
N ILE A 103 -6.58 10.79 -1.38
CA ILE A 103 -5.69 9.73 -0.92
C ILE A 103 -4.24 10.04 -1.32
N TYR A 104 -3.99 10.53 -2.53
CA TYR A 104 -2.66 10.95 -2.96
C TYR A 104 -2.06 12.02 -2.02
N ASP A 105 -2.84 13.05 -1.70
CA ASP A 105 -2.43 14.10 -0.77
C ASP A 105 -2.10 13.58 0.64
N TRP A 106 -2.71 12.47 1.04
CA TRP A 106 -2.45 11.84 2.33
C TRP A 106 -1.17 11.01 2.33
N ILE A 107 -1.02 10.10 1.36
CA ILE A 107 0.09 9.13 1.33
C ILE A 107 1.42 9.73 0.89
N THR A 108 1.42 11.00 0.44
CA THR A 108 2.64 11.75 0.12
C THR A 108 3.15 12.60 1.29
N GLN A 109 2.41 12.65 2.39
CA GLN A 109 2.86 13.36 3.59
C GLN A 109 4.00 12.61 4.28
N PRO A 110 4.89 13.29 5.01
CA PRO A 110 5.92 12.62 5.81
C PRO A 110 5.31 11.59 6.76
N LEU A 111 5.87 10.37 6.77
CA LEU A 111 5.41 9.31 7.65
C LEU A 111 5.55 9.73 9.13
N PRO A 112 4.46 9.68 9.92
CA PRO A 112 4.52 9.95 11.35
C PRO A 112 5.43 8.94 12.08
N ARG A 113 6.07 9.38 13.16
CA ARG A 113 6.88 8.49 14.02
C ARG A 113 6.04 7.56 14.89
N GLN A 114 4.76 7.90 15.07
CA GLN A 114 3.82 7.13 15.89
C GLN A 114 3.39 5.87 15.15
N GLU A 115 3.36 4.75 15.85
CA GLU A 115 2.81 3.50 15.32
C GLU A 115 1.30 3.59 15.17
N ALA A 116 0.76 3.01 14.10
CA ALA A 116 -0.68 2.94 13.86
C ALA A 116 -1.33 1.99 14.87
N VAL A 117 -1.76 2.53 16.02
CA VAL A 117 -2.48 1.80 17.07
C VAL A 117 -3.84 2.44 17.26
N GLN A 118 -4.92 1.66 17.14
CA GLN A 118 -6.29 2.13 17.38
C GLN A 118 -6.78 1.78 18.78
N LEU A 119 -7.49 2.71 19.41
CA LEU A 119 -8.12 2.48 20.70
C LEU A 119 -9.57 2.01 20.51
N PHE A 120 -9.93 0.88 21.10
CA PHE A 120 -11.30 0.39 21.20
C PHE A 120 -11.69 0.23 22.68
N GLY A 121 -12.45 1.21 23.19
CA GLY A 121 -12.70 1.37 24.62
C GLY A 121 -11.39 1.55 25.39
N LYS A 122 -10.94 0.51 26.10
CA LYS A 122 -9.64 0.49 26.81
C LYS A 122 -8.56 -0.37 26.12
N LYS A 123 -8.85 -0.97 24.96
CA LYS A 123 -7.93 -1.89 24.28
C LYS A 123 -7.19 -1.14 23.19
N MET A 124 -5.87 -1.12 23.25
CA MET A 124 -5.01 -0.66 22.17
C MET A 124 -4.76 -1.82 21.22
N VAL A 125 -5.05 -1.64 19.93
CA VAL A 125 -4.95 -2.68 18.90
C VAL A 125 -4.07 -2.16 17.76
N PRO A 126 -2.92 -2.78 17.47
CA PRO A 126 -2.09 -2.44 16.32
C PRO A 126 -2.85 -2.56 15.00
N GLN A 127 -2.56 -1.66 14.07
CA GLN A 127 -3.18 -1.56 12.74
C GLN A 127 -2.10 -1.41 11.66
N PRO A 128 -1.21 -2.41 11.47
CA PRO A 128 -0.05 -2.31 10.58
C PRO A 128 -0.40 -2.21 9.09
N HIS A 129 -1.66 -2.45 8.72
CA HIS A 129 -2.17 -2.26 7.36
C HIS A 129 -2.52 -0.81 7.03
N LEU A 130 -2.61 0.08 8.01
CA LEU A 130 -2.94 1.49 7.79
C LEU A 130 -1.72 2.24 7.24
N VAL A 131 -1.94 3.05 6.22
CA VAL A 131 -0.93 3.88 5.59
C VAL A 131 -1.12 5.31 6.08
N MET A 132 -0.14 5.80 6.84
CA MET A 132 -0.22 7.10 7.53
C MET A 132 0.61 8.20 6.87
N GLY A 133 1.22 7.93 5.72
CA GLY A 133 2.08 8.83 4.98
C GLY A 133 2.97 8.06 4.00
N ASP A 134 4.03 8.71 3.53
CA ASP A 134 4.98 8.15 2.57
C ASP A 134 5.86 7.10 3.23
N VAL A 135 5.59 5.83 2.91
CA VAL A 135 6.33 4.68 3.44
C VAL A 135 7.68 4.48 2.74
N LEU A 136 7.96 5.24 1.67
CA LEU A 136 9.19 5.12 0.89
C LEU A 136 9.87 6.49 0.67
N PRO A 137 10.20 7.24 1.76
CA PRO A 137 10.62 8.64 1.66
C PRO A 137 12.06 8.84 1.18
N HIS A 138 12.91 7.81 1.28
CA HIS A 138 14.34 7.91 0.98
C HIS A 138 14.94 6.56 0.59
N ARG A 139 16.12 6.61 -0.04
CA ARG A 139 16.91 5.44 -0.48
C ARG A 139 17.05 4.34 0.57
N ASN A 140 17.33 4.67 1.83
CA ASN A 140 17.54 3.66 2.87
C ASN A 140 16.28 2.83 3.15
N ALA A 141 15.09 3.35 2.87
CA ALA A 141 13.84 2.62 3.03
C ALA A 141 13.66 1.60 1.91
N VAL A 142 14.12 1.93 0.70
CA VAL A 142 14.18 1.00 -0.44
C VAL A 142 15.16 -0.13 -0.16
N ASP A 143 16.38 0.22 0.24
CA ASP A 143 17.46 -0.74 0.44
C ASP A 143 17.17 -1.67 1.65
N ALA A 144 16.28 -1.28 2.58
CA ALA A 144 15.89 -2.08 3.73
C ALA A 144 14.94 -3.24 3.40
N ASP A 145 14.06 -3.09 2.41
CA ASP A 145 13.12 -4.12 1.97
C ASP A 145 12.76 -3.90 0.49
N ILE A 146 13.60 -4.45 -0.39
CA ILE A 146 13.45 -4.32 -1.85
C ILE A 146 12.11 -4.90 -2.34
N PRO A 147 11.67 -6.11 -1.93
CA PRO A 147 10.36 -6.63 -2.33
C PRO A 147 9.20 -5.70 -1.96
N PHE A 148 9.18 -5.14 -0.75
CA PHE A 148 8.14 -4.20 -0.34
C PHE A 148 8.24 -2.87 -1.11
N ALA A 149 9.45 -2.36 -1.35
CA ALA A 149 9.64 -1.16 -2.15
C ALA A 149 9.07 -1.30 -3.57
N LEU A 150 9.29 -2.45 -4.21
CA LEU A 150 8.74 -2.75 -5.53
C LEU A 150 7.22 -2.96 -5.50
N LEU A 151 6.67 -3.60 -4.45
CA LEU A 151 5.21 -3.64 -4.23
C LEU A 151 4.62 -2.23 -4.20
N TRP A 152 5.24 -1.34 -3.41
CA TRP A 152 4.78 0.02 -3.22
C TRP A 152 4.83 0.80 -4.54
N LEU A 153 5.97 0.80 -5.23
CA LEU A 153 6.14 1.48 -6.51
C LEU A 153 5.19 0.94 -7.59
N GLU A 154 4.95 -0.37 -7.65
CA GLU A 154 3.95 -0.96 -8.56
C GLU A 154 2.54 -0.47 -8.21
N THR A 155 2.18 -0.46 -6.93
CA THR A 155 0.88 0.05 -6.48
C THR A 155 0.71 1.52 -6.87
N MET A 156 1.73 2.36 -6.66
CA MET A 156 1.72 3.77 -7.07
C MET A 156 1.66 3.94 -8.58
N ALA A 157 2.33 3.09 -9.36
CA ALA A 157 2.27 3.11 -10.82
C ALA A 157 0.85 2.79 -11.31
N ARG A 158 0.25 1.73 -10.76
CA ARG A 158 -1.13 1.34 -11.07
C ARG A 158 -2.12 2.44 -10.72
N LEU A 159 -1.94 3.14 -9.61
CA LEU A 159 -2.75 4.28 -9.18
C LEU A 159 -2.52 5.56 -10.01
N ASN A 160 -1.56 5.56 -10.94
CA ASN A 160 -1.10 6.73 -11.68
C ASN A 160 -0.49 7.84 -10.79
N PHE A 161 0.05 7.45 -9.64
CA PHE A 161 0.72 8.36 -8.71
C PHE A 161 2.24 8.40 -8.88
N LEU A 162 2.85 7.30 -9.36
CA LEU A 162 4.30 7.19 -9.45
C LEU A 162 4.94 8.32 -10.26
N ARG A 163 4.39 8.66 -11.43
CA ARG A 163 4.91 9.74 -12.29
C ARG A 163 4.69 11.14 -11.72
N ARG A 164 3.79 11.30 -10.75
CA ARG A 164 3.42 12.58 -10.14
C ARG A 164 4.30 12.92 -8.93
N ASN A 165 5.00 11.93 -8.38
CA ASN A 165 5.86 12.07 -7.23
C ASN A 165 7.34 11.94 -7.66
N ASP A 166 8.05 13.06 -7.68
CA ASP A 166 9.47 13.14 -8.06
C ASP A 166 10.39 12.25 -7.20
N GLY A 167 10.03 12.03 -5.94
CA GLY A 167 10.78 11.14 -5.05
C GLY A 167 10.65 9.69 -5.49
N TRP A 168 9.43 9.20 -5.65
CA TRP A 168 9.17 7.82 -6.03
C TRP A 168 9.66 7.48 -7.44
N ILE A 169 9.52 8.39 -8.41
CA ILE A 169 10.03 8.13 -9.76
C ILE A 169 11.56 8.02 -9.76
N LYS A 170 12.28 8.86 -9.01
CA LYS A 170 13.74 8.75 -8.87
C LYS A 170 14.18 7.46 -8.19
N LEU A 171 13.43 7.00 -7.18
CA LEU A 171 13.68 5.70 -6.55
C LEU A 171 13.47 4.55 -7.54
N TYR A 172 12.45 4.63 -8.38
CA TYR A 172 12.23 3.67 -9.47
C TYR A 172 13.33 3.73 -10.53
N GLU A 173 13.76 4.92 -10.95
CA GLU A 173 14.82 5.10 -11.95
C GLU A 173 16.14 4.48 -11.50
N ARG A 174 16.47 4.57 -10.21
CA ARG A 174 17.64 3.87 -9.68
C ARG A 174 17.57 2.35 -9.88
N PHE A 175 16.41 1.72 -9.70
CA PHE A 175 16.27 0.29 -10.01
C PHE A 175 16.51 0.01 -11.51
N VAL A 176 16.14 0.95 -12.38
CA VAL A 176 16.35 0.82 -13.82
C VAL A 176 17.84 1.00 -14.17
N ASP A 177 18.55 1.88 -13.49
CA ASP A 177 19.97 2.15 -13.69
C ASP A 177 20.86 1.01 -13.15
N ASP A 178 20.38 0.26 -12.16
CA ASP A 178 21.07 -0.89 -11.56
C ASP A 178 21.04 -2.16 -12.42
N ARG A 179 20.52 -2.06 -13.65
CA ARG A 179 20.47 -3.17 -14.60
C ARG A 179 21.80 -3.27 -15.35
N ASP A 180 22.21 -4.49 -15.65
CA ASP A 180 23.35 -4.76 -16.52
C ASP A 180 23.02 -4.48 -18.00
N ARG A 181 23.99 -4.73 -18.87
CA ARG A 181 23.86 -4.60 -20.33
C ARG A 181 22.79 -5.50 -20.95
N ASN A 182 22.35 -6.54 -20.25
CA ASN A 182 21.31 -7.46 -20.68
C ASN A 182 19.93 -7.09 -20.08
N GLY A 183 19.85 -5.96 -19.36
CA GLY A 183 18.64 -5.51 -18.70
C GLY A 183 18.30 -6.25 -17.40
N ILE A 184 19.22 -7.06 -16.86
CA ILE A 184 19.03 -7.81 -15.62
C ILE A 184 19.44 -6.95 -14.44
N TRP A 185 18.55 -6.82 -13.45
CA TRP A 185 18.87 -6.08 -12.23
C TRP A 185 19.83 -6.87 -11.34
N HIS A 186 20.82 -6.20 -10.77
CA HIS A 186 21.69 -6.78 -9.75
C HIS A 186 21.75 -5.89 -8.51
N PRO A 187 21.82 -6.47 -7.30
CA PRO A 187 22.03 -5.67 -6.11
C PRO A 187 23.42 -5.02 -6.16
N HIS A 188 23.50 -3.77 -5.74
CA HIS A 188 24.77 -3.06 -5.56
C HIS A 188 25.71 -3.72 -4.55
N LYS A 189 25.16 -4.46 -3.57
CA LYS A 189 25.91 -5.11 -2.49
C LYS A 189 25.38 -6.52 -2.28
N GLY A 190 26.30 -7.47 -2.21
CA GLY A 190 25.97 -8.88 -1.99
C GLY A 190 25.47 -9.57 -3.25
N THR A 191 25.23 -10.87 -3.14
CA THR A 191 24.72 -11.74 -4.23
C THR A 191 23.54 -12.59 -3.77
N ASP A 192 22.92 -12.17 -2.68
CA ASP A 192 21.80 -12.87 -2.07
C ASP A 192 20.49 -12.32 -2.60
N ARG A 193 19.54 -13.24 -2.83
CA ARG A 193 18.18 -12.93 -3.25
C ARG A 193 17.55 -11.96 -2.24
N PRO A 194 16.89 -10.87 -2.68
CA PRO A 194 16.21 -9.99 -1.75
C PRO A 194 15.05 -10.74 -1.08
N THR A 195 14.94 -10.61 0.23
CA THR A 195 13.87 -11.20 1.03
C THR A 195 13.06 -10.11 1.71
N THR A 196 11.88 -10.47 2.19
CA THR A 196 11.00 -9.56 2.92
C THR A 196 10.36 -10.30 4.08
N THR A 197 10.22 -9.60 5.20
CA THR A 197 9.38 -10.03 6.32
C THR A 197 8.05 -9.27 6.36
N ASN A 198 7.84 -8.38 5.38
CA ASN A 198 6.64 -7.56 5.30
C ASN A 198 5.45 -8.43 4.85
N PRO A 199 4.38 -8.54 5.67
CA PRO A 199 3.23 -9.40 5.39
C PRO A 199 2.38 -8.92 4.22
N TRP A 200 2.73 -7.80 3.59
CA TRP A 200 2.03 -7.30 2.40
C TRP A 200 2.73 -7.66 1.09
N ALA A 201 4.01 -8.05 1.15
CA ALA A 201 4.81 -8.39 -0.03
C ALA A 201 4.90 -9.90 -0.32
N TRP A 202 4.44 -10.78 0.58
CA TRP A 202 4.59 -12.23 0.43
C TRP A 202 3.95 -12.81 -0.84
N SER A 203 2.85 -12.22 -1.32
CA SER A 203 2.12 -12.75 -2.48
C SER A 203 2.73 -12.34 -3.81
N ILE A 204 3.70 -11.42 -3.78
CA ILE A 204 4.32 -10.86 -4.98
C ILE A 204 5.81 -11.22 -5.10
N PHE A 205 6.40 -11.76 -4.02
CA PHE A 205 7.79 -12.19 -3.90
C PHE A 205 7.93 -13.31 -2.84
N PRO A 206 8.75 -14.34 -3.07
CA PRO A 206 9.35 -14.73 -4.35
C PRO A 206 8.33 -15.34 -5.34
N LEU A 207 8.49 -15.12 -6.66
CA LEU A 207 7.70 -15.82 -7.70
C LEU A 207 8.40 -17.09 -8.20
N ASP A 208 9.73 -17.11 -8.17
CA ASP A 208 10.57 -18.27 -8.54
C ASP A 208 11.03 -19.09 -7.31
N ASP A 209 11.23 -20.39 -7.46
CA ASP A 209 11.65 -21.29 -6.37
C ASP A 209 13.12 -21.11 -5.94
N GLY A 210 13.92 -20.38 -6.72
CA GLY A 210 15.30 -20.04 -6.37
C GLY A 210 16.33 -21.10 -6.76
N ALA A 211 15.95 -22.12 -7.54
CA ALA A 211 16.83 -23.26 -7.85
C ALA A 211 17.97 -22.93 -8.83
N GLY A 212 17.85 -21.87 -9.64
CA GLY A 212 18.86 -21.45 -10.63
C GLY A 212 19.73 -20.28 -10.19
N ALA A 213 20.96 -20.17 -10.69
CA ALA A 213 21.82 -19.01 -10.38
C ALA A 213 21.20 -17.67 -10.83
N GLU A 214 20.46 -17.66 -11.93
CA GLU A 214 19.76 -16.50 -12.49
C GLU A 214 18.42 -16.19 -11.79
N SER A 215 17.82 -17.19 -11.12
CA SER A 215 16.54 -17.05 -10.41
C SER A 215 16.56 -16.00 -9.30
N LYS A 216 17.76 -15.69 -8.77
CA LYS A 216 17.95 -14.76 -7.66
C LYS A 216 17.42 -13.36 -7.96
N TRP A 217 17.45 -12.95 -9.23
CA TRP A 217 17.13 -11.57 -9.65
C TRP A 217 15.91 -11.48 -10.55
N THR A 218 15.36 -12.60 -10.99
CA THR A 218 14.24 -12.67 -11.93
C THR A 218 13.05 -11.88 -11.44
N ASP A 219 12.64 -12.06 -10.19
CA ASP A 219 11.44 -11.40 -9.65
C ASP A 219 11.60 -9.87 -9.63
N VAL A 220 12.78 -9.38 -9.22
CA VAL A 220 13.07 -7.95 -9.16
C VAL A 220 13.09 -7.37 -10.56
N THR A 221 13.82 -8.02 -11.49
CA THR A 221 13.92 -7.62 -12.89
C THR A 221 12.53 -7.56 -13.55
N PHE A 222 11.72 -8.60 -13.35
CA PHE A 222 10.35 -8.66 -13.84
C PHE A 222 9.49 -7.49 -13.32
N ARG A 223 9.55 -7.21 -12.02
CA ARG A 223 8.77 -6.12 -11.40
C ARG A 223 9.21 -4.75 -11.90
N ILE A 224 10.52 -4.52 -12.08
CA ILE A 224 11.03 -3.28 -12.67
C ILE A 224 10.46 -3.06 -14.07
N GLY A 225 10.45 -4.12 -14.90
CA GLY A 225 9.84 -4.09 -16.24
C GLY A 225 8.33 -3.86 -16.21
N LEU A 226 7.62 -4.52 -15.30
CA LEU A 226 6.17 -4.35 -15.10
C LEU A 226 5.82 -2.91 -14.70
N ILE A 227 6.55 -2.33 -13.73
CA ILE A 227 6.38 -0.93 -13.34
C ILE A 227 6.66 -0.01 -14.52
N GLY A 228 7.72 -0.28 -15.29
CA GLY A 228 8.06 0.46 -16.51
C GLY A 228 6.92 0.48 -17.51
N LYS A 229 6.34 -0.68 -17.79
CA LYS A 229 5.15 -0.82 -18.64
C LYS A 229 3.98 0.00 -18.13
N LEU A 230 3.71 -0.05 -16.82
CA LEU A 230 2.59 0.66 -16.19
C LEU A 230 2.74 2.18 -16.28
N VAL A 231 3.96 2.71 -16.24
CA VAL A 231 4.22 4.15 -16.41
C VAL A 231 4.36 4.59 -17.87
N GLY A 232 4.22 3.65 -18.82
CA GLY A 232 4.30 3.91 -20.26
C GLY A 232 5.73 4.03 -20.79
N ARG A 233 6.73 3.45 -20.12
CA ARG A 233 8.06 3.28 -20.72
C ARG A 233 8.01 2.20 -21.78
N GLU A 234 8.69 2.45 -22.89
CA GLU A 234 8.92 1.43 -23.91
C GLU A 234 9.81 0.33 -23.33
N ILE A 235 9.44 -0.93 -23.58
CA ILE A 235 10.25 -2.08 -23.19
C ILE A 235 11.12 -2.42 -24.40
N GLU A 236 12.39 -2.03 -24.34
CA GLU A 236 13.38 -2.46 -25.31
C GLU A 236 13.71 -3.95 -25.07
N LEU A 237 13.41 -4.78 -26.06
CA LEU A 237 13.84 -6.17 -26.07
C LEU A 237 15.30 -6.20 -26.55
N ILE A 238 16.21 -6.57 -25.65
CA ILE A 238 17.65 -6.73 -25.92
C ILE A 238 17.90 -8.11 -26.51
#